data_AF-A0A3M8CGB4-F1
#
_entry.id   AF-A0A3M8CGB4-F1
#
_cell.length_a   1.000
_cell.length_b   1.000
_cell.length_c   1.000
_cell.angle_alpha   90.00
_cell.angle_beta   90.00
_cell.angle_gamma   90.00
#
_symmetry.space_group_name_H-M   'P 1'
#
loop_
_entity.id
_entity.type
_entity.pdbx_description
1 polymer ?
#
loop_
_entity_poly.entity_id
_entity_poly.type
_entity_poly.pdbx_seq_one_letter_code
_entity_poly.pdbx_strand_id
1 'polypeptide(L)'
;MGKVVPGRFTAKMEGSFVVFIIGMRINNRLALHKWVPVASAMGGMLKELYQNPELGFLGTTSHWNMRELTTIQYWRSYEHLENYARHSHNHLTAWRKFNKAIGTDGTVGIFHETYLVEEGKYECLYGNMPVWGLAQAGEHVPAVGKRETARRRLGGENEPAVPSPPQ
;
A
#
# COMPACT_ATOMS: atom_id res chain seq x y z
N MET A 1 16.96 2.49 4.73
CA MET A 1 16.14 3.63 5.18
C MET A 1 16.22 4.70 4.09
N GLY A 2 15.09 5.23 3.62
CA GLY A 2 15.09 6.21 2.52
C GLY A 2 15.67 7.56 2.95
N LYS A 3 16.22 8.32 2.01
CA LYS A 3 16.71 9.69 2.27
C LYS A 3 15.51 10.58 2.62
N VAL A 4 15.57 11.27 3.76
CA VAL A 4 14.56 12.24 4.18
C VAL A 4 14.54 13.42 3.21
N VAL A 5 13.36 13.83 2.76
CA VAL A 5 13.15 15.04 1.96
C VAL A 5 12.56 16.11 2.88
N PRO A 6 13.32 17.16 3.26
CA PRO A 6 12.81 18.26 4.08
C PRO A 6 11.74 19.05 3.33
N GLY A 7 10.72 19.52 4.05
CA GLY A 7 9.62 20.32 3.48
C GLY A 7 8.29 19.55 3.44
N ARG A 8 7.33 20.08 2.67
CA ARG A 8 5.97 19.52 2.56
C ARG A 8 5.65 19.13 1.13
N PHE A 9 5.26 17.89 0.95
CA PHE A 9 4.97 17.28 -0.34
C PHE A 9 3.63 16.55 -0.31
N THR A 10 3.10 16.24 -1.48
CA THR A 10 1.92 15.42 -1.71
C THR A 10 2.22 14.45 -2.85
N ALA A 11 1.34 13.48 -3.06
CA ALA A 11 1.34 12.66 -4.26
C ALA A 11 0.48 13.33 -5.35
N LYS A 12 0.85 13.10 -6.62
CA LYS A 12 -0.02 13.24 -7.78
C LYS A 12 -0.13 11.88 -8.46
N MET A 13 -1.35 11.39 -8.57
CA MET A 13 -1.74 10.20 -9.33
C MET A 13 -2.48 10.63 -10.60
N GLU A 14 -2.23 9.91 -11.69
CA GLU A 14 -3.00 10.04 -12.92
C GLU A 14 -4.21 9.09 -12.88
N GLY A 15 -5.41 9.63 -13.08
CA GLY A 15 -6.64 8.84 -13.13
C GLY A 15 -7.05 8.21 -11.79
N SER A 16 -7.96 7.24 -11.91
CA SER A 16 -8.43 6.43 -10.78
C SER A 16 -7.44 5.30 -10.49
N PHE A 17 -7.40 4.83 -9.25
CA PHE A 17 -6.52 3.75 -8.82
C PHE A 17 -7.15 2.94 -7.69
N VAL A 18 -6.49 1.85 -7.29
CA VAL A 18 -6.92 1.00 -6.17
C VAL A 18 -5.89 1.05 -5.06
N VAL A 19 -6.37 1.20 -3.82
CA VAL A 19 -5.60 0.93 -2.61
C VAL A 19 -6.00 -0.43 -2.09
N PHE A 20 -5.04 -1.33 -1.99
CA PHE A 20 -5.25 -2.69 -1.50
C PHE A 20 -4.41 -2.91 -0.24
N ILE A 21 -5.08 -3.01 0.90
CA ILE A 21 -4.44 -3.31 2.18
C ILE A 21 -4.53 -4.82 2.37
N ILE A 22 -3.41 -5.50 2.52
CA ILE A 22 -3.37 -6.95 2.74
C ILE A 22 -2.38 -7.29 3.83
N GLY A 23 -2.69 -8.31 4.63
CA GLY A 23 -1.79 -8.71 5.67
C GLY A 23 -2.11 -10.03 6.32
N MET A 24 -1.27 -10.37 7.30
CA MET A 24 -1.46 -11.50 8.19
C MET A 24 -1.32 -11.08 9.64
N ARG A 25 -2.01 -11.81 10.52
CA ARG A 25 -1.94 -11.66 11.97
C ARG A 25 -1.51 -12.97 12.62
N ILE A 26 -0.53 -12.91 13.50
CA ILE A 26 -0.03 -14.04 14.28
C ILE A 26 -0.86 -14.17 15.55
N ASN A 27 -1.71 -15.19 15.60
CA ASN A 27 -2.55 -15.47 16.76
C ASN A 27 -1.80 -16.37 17.76
N ASN A 28 -1.02 -17.34 17.26
CA ASN A 28 -0.15 -18.19 18.07
C ASN A 28 1.33 -17.97 17.72
N ARG A 29 2.06 -17.26 18.59
CA ARG A 29 3.48 -16.92 18.38
C ARG A 29 4.40 -18.14 18.37
N LEU A 30 4.08 -19.18 19.13
CA LEU A 30 4.91 -20.38 19.26
C LEU A 30 4.84 -21.27 18.01
N ALA A 31 3.81 -21.10 17.17
CA ALA A 31 3.64 -21.84 15.93
C ALA A 31 4.53 -21.29 14.79
N LEU A 32 5.84 -21.14 15.03
CA LEU A 32 6.81 -20.60 14.06
C LEU A 32 6.73 -21.31 12.69
N HIS A 33 6.62 -22.64 12.72
CA HIS A 33 6.51 -23.50 11.53
C HIS A 33 5.25 -23.24 10.69
N LYS A 34 4.24 -22.55 11.25
CA LYS A 34 3.02 -22.15 10.56
C LYS A 34 3.10 -20.72 10.02
N TRP A 35 3.48 -19.76 10.85
CA TRP A 35 3.39 -18.36 10.46
C TRP A 35 4.61 -17.85 9.67
N VAL A 36 5.81 -18.42 9.86
CA VAL A 36 7.01 -18.01 9.09
C VAL A 36 6.84 -18.26 7.58
N PRO A 37 6.34 -19.42 7.12
CA PRO A 37 6.08 -19.63 5.71
C PRO A 37 5.06 -18.63 5.12
N VAL A 38 3.99 -18.31 5.85
CA VAL A 38 2.98 -17.34 5.42
C VAL A 38 3.59 -15.95 5.28
N ALA A 39 4.38 -15.51 6.27
CA ALA A 39 5.10 -14.23 6.22
C ALA A 39 6.05 -14.15 5.02
N SER A 40 6.75 -15.24 4.72
CA SER A 40 7.72 -15.28 3.62
C SER A 40 7.09 -15.25 2.22
N ALA A 41 5.83 -15.69 2.09
CA ALA A 41 5.15 -15.78 0.80
C ALA A 41 4.96 -14.42 0.12
N MET A 42 4.73 -13.36 0.90
CA MET A 42 4.52 -12.01 0.38
C MET A 42 5.73 -11.47 -0.40
N GLY A 43 6.96 -11.80 0.04
CA GLY A 43 8.18 -11.32 -0.60
C GLY A 43 8.33 -11.79 -2.05
N GLY A 44 7.95 -13.05 -2.34
CA GLY A 44 7.97 -13.60 -3.70
C GLY A 44 6.94 -12.93 -4.62
N MET A 45 5.73 -12.71 -4.11
CA MET A 45 4.67 -12.02 -4.85
C MET A 45 5.05 -10.58 -5.17
N LEU A 46 5.55 -9.81 -4.18
CA LEU A 46 6.01 -8.44 -4.40
C LEU A 46 7.15 -8.37 -5.41
N LYS A 47 8.11 -9.30 -5.36
CA LYS A 47 9.20 -9.36 -6.33
C LYS A 47 8.69 -9.54 -7.76
N GLU A 48 7.75 -10.47 -7.97
CA GLU A 48 7.10 -10.67 -9.27
C GLU A 48 6.39 -9.40 -9.74
N LEU A 49 5.62 -8.76 -8.87
CA LEU A 49 4.88 -7.54 -9.20
C LEU A 49 5.80 -6.38 -9.60
N TYR A 50 6.94 -6.21 -8.91
CA TYR A 50 7.93 -5.19 -9.28
C TYR A 50 8.68 -5.51 -10.58
N GLN A 51 8.82 -6.79 -10.94
CA GLN A 51 9.49 -7.21 -12.17
C GLN A 51 8.60 -7.13 -13.42
N ASN A 52 7.29 -7.07 -13.23
CA ASN A 52 6.29 -7.15 -14.31
C ASN A 52 5.27 -5.99 -14.18
N PRO A 53 5.65 -4.74 -14.51
CA PRO A 53 4.80 -3.56 -14.36
C PRO A 53 3.47 -3.62 -15.13
N GLU A 54 3.40 -4.43 -16.20
CA GLU A 54 2.20 -4.68 -16.99
C GLU A 54 1.09 -5.38 -16.20
N LEU A 55 1.42 -6.00 -15.05
CA LEU A 55 0.43 -6.55 -14.12
C LEU A 55 -0.36 -5.45 -13.39
N GLY A 56 -0.02 -4.17 -13.60
CA GLY A 56 -0.78 -3.02 -13.08
C GLY A 56 -0.45 -2.66 -11.63
N PHE A 57 0.61 -3.22 -11.06
CA PHE A 57 1.11 -2.84 -9.74
C PHE A 57 1.89 -1.53 -9.82
N LEU A 58 1.55 -0.58 -8.94
CA LEU A 58 2.15 0.76 -8.91
C LEU A 58 3.18 0.91 -7.78
N GLY A 59 3.05 0.12 -6.72
CA GLY A 59 3.99 0.13 -5.61
C GLY A 59 3.37 -0.35 -4.31
N THR A 60 4.20 -0.47 -3.29
CA THR A 60 3.74 -0.87 -1.97
C THR A 60 4.54 -0.24 -0.85
N THR A 61 3.94 -0.20 0.33
CA THR A 61 4.63 0.01 1.59
C THR A 61 4.22 -1.10 2.56
N SER A 62 5.22 -1.75 3.18
CA SER A 62 4.98 -2.77 4.20
C SER A 62 5.34 -2.27 5.59
N HIS A 63 4.52 -2.66 6.56
CA HIS A 63 4.68 -2.41 7.98
C HIS A 63 4.64 -3.74 8.71
N TRP A 64 5.49 -3.86 9.71
CA TRP A 64 5.49 -4.96 10.63
C TRP A 64 5.37 -4.39 12.04
N ASN A 65 4.45 -4.95 12.81
CA ASN A 65 4.44 -4.82 14.25
C ASN A 65 4.66 -6.20 14.90
N MET A 66 4.64 -6.28 16.23
CA MET A 66 4.92 -7.53 16.95
C MET A 66 3.94 -8.69 16.70
N ARG A 67 2.85 -8.49 15.94
CA ARG A 67 1.85 -9.52 15.63
C ARG A 67 1.34 -9.48 14.19
N GLU A 68 1.55 -8.41 13.45
CA GLU A 68 0.89 -8.19 12.16
C GLU A 68 1.89 -7.71 11.10
N LEU A 69 1.84 -8.35 9.93
CA LEU A 69 2.41 -7.83 8.69
C LEU A 69 1.29 -7.18 7.91
N THR A 70 1.40 -5.90 7.65
CA THR A 70 0.45 -5.14 6.83
C THR A 70 1.18 -4.57 5.63
N THR A 71 0.63 -4.77 4.45
CA THR A 71 1.18 -4.27 3.20
C THR A 71 0.10 -3.46 2.51
N ILE A 72 0.37 -2.18 2.28
CA ILE A 72 -0.48 -1.28 1.52
C ILE A 72 0.04 -1.30 0.09
N GLN A 73 -0.79 -1.71 -0.86
CA GLN A 73 -0.44 -1.80 -2.28
C GLN A 73 -1.27 -0.79 -3.07
N TYR A 74 -0.68 -0.27 -4.14
CA TYR A 74 -1.33 0.61 -5.08
C TYR A 74 -1.39 -0.08 -6.44
N TRP A 75 -2.57 -0.06 -7.06
CA TRP A 75 -2.85 -0.75 -8.30
C TRP A 75 -3.51 0.19 -9.30
N ARG A 76 -3.22 -0.01 -10.59
CA ARG A 76 -3.78 0.77 -11.69
C ARG A 76 -5.30 0.65 -11.77
N SER A 77 -5.83 -0.56 -11.54
CA SER A 77 -7.27 -0.79 -11.50
C SER A 77 -7.60 -2.05 -10.71
N TYR A 78 -8.90 -2.23 -10.41
CA TYR A 78 -9.37 -3.43 -9.73
C TYR A 78 -9.18 -4.69 -10.59
N GLU A 79 -9.39 -4.59 -11.90
CA GLU A 79 -9.26 -5.69 -12.85
C GLU A 79 -7.84 -6.25 -12.87
N HIS A 80 -6.83 -5.37 -12.78
CA HIS A 80 -5.42 -5.79 -12.68
C HIS A 80 -5.14 -6.56 -11.39
N LEU A 81 -5.62 -6.03 -10.25
CA LEU A 81 -5.51 -6.68 -8.95
C LEU A 81 -6.20 -8.05 -8.94
N GLU A 82 -7.45 -8.11 -9.41
CA GLU A 82 -8.23 -9.35 -9.49
C GLU A 82 -7.54 -10.36 -10.41
N ASN A 83 -7.10 -9.93 -11.59
CA ASN A 83 -6.43 -10.80 -12.54
C ASN A 83 -5.17 -11.43 -11.93
N TYR A 84 -4.35 -10.64 -11.23
CA TYR A 84 -3.19 -11.16 -10.51
C TYR A 84 -3.60 -12.17 -9.43
N ALA A 85 -4.59 -11.84 -8.60
CA ALA A 85 -5.06 -12.72 -7.53
C ALA A 85 -5.61 -14.06 -8.05
N ARG A 86 -6.24 -14.05 -9.23
CA ARG A 86 -6.87 -15.25 -9.81
C ARG A 86 -5.92 -16.12 -10.63
N HIS A 87 -4.91 -15.54 -11.26
CA HIS A 87 -4.11 -16.24 -12.27
C HIS A 87 -2.62 -16.33 -11.96
N SER A 88 -2.08 -15.54 -11.00
CA SER A 88 -0.67 -15.64 -10.63
C SER A 88 -0.37 -17.00 -10.00
N HIS A 89 0.66 -17.65 -10.52
CA HIS A 89 1.18 -18.90 -9.95
C HIS A 89 1.64 -18.70 -8.50
N ASN A 90 2.31 -17.57 -8.21
CA ASN A 90 2.81 -17.28 -6.86
C ASN A 90 1.67 -17.10 -5.87
N HIS A 91 0.66 -16.31 -6.23
CA HIS A 91 -0.49 -16.08 -5.37
C HIS A 91 -1.28 -17.37 -5.11
N LEU A 92 -1.64 -18.12 -6.16
CA LEU A 92 -2.39 -19.37 -6.02
C LEU A 92 -1.61 -20.43 -5.23
N THR A 93 -0.28 -20.50 -5.40
CA THR A 93 0.57 -21.42 -4.64
C THR A 93 0.62 -21.04 -3.16
N ALA A 94 0.77 -19.75 -2.85
CA ALA A 94 0.71 -19.25 -1.47
C ALA A 94 -0.64 -19.56 -0.83
N TRP A 95 -1.74 -19.32 -1.57
CA TRP A 95 -3.10 -19.58 -1.09
C TRP A 95 -3.36 -21.06 -0.79
N ARG A 96 -2.94 -21.97 -1.70
CA ARG A 96 -3.03 -23.42 -1.47
C ARG A 96 -2.22 -23.87 -0.25
N LYS A 97 -1.01 -23.34 -0.08
CA LYS A 97 -0.15 -23.64 1.08
C LYS A 97 -0.78 -23.16 2.38
N PHE A 98 -1.33 -21.94 2.39
CA PHE A 98 -2.05 -21.40 3.54
C PHE A 98 -3.24 -22.27 3.93
N ASN A 99 -4.11 -22.61 2.97
CA ASN A 99 -5.29 -23.45 3.23
C ASN A 99 -4.93 -24.84 3.75
N LYS A 100 -3.82 -25.43 3.29
CA LYS A 100 -3.35 -26.74 3.75
C LYS A 100 -2.75 -26.69 5.16
N ALA A 101 -1.95 -25.65 5.46
CA ALA A 101 -1.18 -25.57 6.70
C ALA A 101 -1.97 -24.95 7.87
N ILE A 102 -2.84 -23.99 7.56
CA ILE A 102 -3.60 -23.19 8.52
C ILE A 102 -5.10 -23.49 8.38
N GLY A 103 -5.64 -23.35 7.17
CA GLY A 103 -7.07 -23.49 6.92
C GLY A 103 -7.88 -22.61 7.87
N THR A 104 -8.68 -23.24 8.73
CA THR A 104 -9.52 -22.58 9.75
C THR A 104 -9.05 -22.81 11.18
N ASP A 105 -7.80 -23.26 11.41
CA ASP A 105 -7.30 -23.63 12.74
C ASP A 105 -7.03 -22.44 13.68
N GLY A 106 -7.08 -21.22 13.15
CA GLY A 106 -6.93 -19.98 13.91
C GLY A 106 -5.50 -19.62 14.33
N THR A 107 -4.48 -20.37 13.93
CA THR A 107 -3.07 -20.08 14.30
C THR A 107 -2.54 -18.80 13.64
N VAL A 108 -2.98 -18.54 12.41
CA VAL A 108 -2.66 -17.34 11.62
C VAL A 108 -3.93 -16.80 11.00
N GLY A 109 -4.19 -15.51 11.19
CA GLY A 109 -5.22 -14.77 10.46
C GLY A 109 -4.65 -14.12 9.21
N ILE A 110 -5.49 -13.88 8.23
CA ILE A 110 -5.20 -13.02 7.08
C ILE A 110 -6.34 -12.03 6.91
N PHE A 111 -6.05 -10.91 6.28
CA PHE A 111 -7.05 -9.89 5.95
C PHE A 111 -6.69 -9.22 4.64
N HIS A 112 -7.71 -8.70 3.97
CA HIS A 112 -7.53 -7.73 2.91
C HIS A 112 -8.67 -6.70 2.91
N GLU A 113 -8.39 -5.52 2.38
CA GLU A 113 -9.34 -4.44 2.15
C GLU A 113 -9.01 -3.80 0.80
N THR A 114 -10.03 -3.62 -0.05
CA THR A 114 -9.87 -3.05 -1.39
C THR A 114 -10.68 -1.77 -1.50
N TYR A 115 -10.00 -0.66 -1.79
CA TYR A 115 -10.62 0.65 -1.97
C TYR A 115 -10.42 1.14 -3.40
N LEU A 116 -11.52 1.43 -4.08
CA LEU A 116 -11.51 2.05 -5.40
C LEU A 116 -11.51 3.56 -5.21
N VAL A 117 -10.45 4.21 -5.65
CA VAL A 117 -10.24 5.64 -5.50
C VAL A 117 -10.43 6.30 -6.85
N GLU A 118 -11.52 7.06 -6.98
CA GLU A 118 -11.79 7.87 -8.15
C GLU A 118 -10.75 8.99 -8.31
N GLU A 119 -10.54 9.41 -9.56
CA GLU A 119 -9.64 10.53 -9.87
C GLU A 119 -10.01 11.78 -9.05
N GLY A 120 -8.99 12.38 -8.43
CA GLY A 120 -9.15 13.57 -7.58
C GLY A 120 -9.88 13.34 -6.25
N LYS A 121 -10.31 12.11 -5.93
CA LYS A 121 -10.97 11.76 -4.65
C LYS A 121 -9.99 11.20 -3.62
N TYR A 122 -8.82 11.82 -3.50
CA TYR A 122 -7.81 11.46 -2.52
C TYR A 122 -7.05 12.69 -2.02
N GLU A 123 -6.49 12.58 -0.83
CA GLU A 123 -5.65 13.61 -0.23
C GLU A 123 -4.53 12.94 0.58
N CYS A 124 -3.30 13.42 0.43
CA CYS A 124 -2.18 12.98 1.23
C CYS A 124 -1.17 14.12 1.42
N LEU A 125 -0.37 14.03 2.48
CA LEU A 125 0.68 14.98 2.80
C LEU A 125 1.86 14.24 3.41
N TYR A 126 3.06 14.59 2.98
CA TYR A 126 4.33 14.08 3.49
C TYR A 126 5.17 15.26 3.94
N GLY A 127 5.48 15.32 5.24
CA GLY A 127 6.26 16.41 5.83
C GLY A 127 7.54 15.87 6.46
N ASN A 128 8.72 16.31 6.00
CA ASN A 128 10.02 15.88 6.53
C ASN A 128 10.21 14.35 6.56
N MET A 129 9.76 13.66 5.50
CA MET A 129 9.79 12.20 5.38
C MET A 129 10.48 11.79 4.08
N PRO A 130 10.99 10.55 3.97
CA PRO A 130 11.34 9.97 2.68
C PRO A 130 10.12 9.88 1.75
N VAL A 131 10.36 9.72 0.45
CA VAL A 131 9.27 9.40 -0.51
C VAL A 131 8.63 8.08 -0.10
N TRP A 132 7.32 8.11 0.14
CA TRP A 132 6.60 7.05 0.84
C TRP A 132 5.15 6.96 0.38
N GLY A 133 4.53 5.80 0.55
CA GLY A 133 3.10 5.59 0.31
C GLY A 133 2.70 5.95 -1.12
N LEU A 134 1.62 6.72 -1.27
CA LEU A 134 1.08 7.08 -2.58
C LEU A 134 2.07 7.89 -3.43
N ALA A 135 2.96 8.68 -2.81
CA ALA A 135 3.97 9.44 -3.56
C ALA A 135 5.09 8.56 -4.14
N GLN A 136 5.22 7.31 -3.68
CA GLN A 136 6.10 6.33 -4.31
C GLN A 136 5.41 5.66 -5.51
N ALA A 137 4.09 5.52 -5.47
CA ALA A 137 3.29 4.92 -6.54
C ALA A 137 2.95 5.91 -7.68
N GLY A 138 3.01 7.21 -7.39
CA GLY A 138 2.84 8.29 -8.37
C GLY A 138 3.99 9.30 -8.32
N GLU A 139 3.66 10.58 -8.51
CA GLU A 139 4.64 11.66 -8.48
C GLU A 139 4.70 12.31 -7.09
N HIS A 140 5.91 12.52 -6.57
CA HIS A 140 6.16 13.27 -5.33
C HIS A 140 6.34 14.77 -5.64
N VAL A 141 5.36 15.60 -5.29
CA VAL A 141 5.31 17.03 -5.70
C VAL A 141 5.16 17.98 -4.51
N PRO A 142 5.67 19.23 -4.58
CA PRO A 142 5.53 20.21 -3.52
C PRO A 142 4.07 20.52 -3.17
N ALA A 143 3.77 20.56 -1.86
CA ALA A 143 2.45 20.88 -1.33
C ALA A 143 2.29 22.40 -1.09
N VAL A 144 2.32 23.19 -2.18
CA VAL A 144 2.22 24.67 -2.18
C VAL A 144 1.03 25.16 -3.00
N GLY A 145 0.62 26.42 -2.80
CA GLY A 145 -0.45 27.07 -3.55
C GLY A 145 -1.77 26.29 -3.48
N LYS A 146 -2.26 25.80 -4.62
CA LYS A 146 -3.46 24.95 -4.72
C LYS A 146 -3.31 23.57 -4.02
N ARG A 147 -2.11 23.21 -3.56
CA ARG A 147 -1.84 21.96 -2.82
C ARG A 147 -1.49 22.20 -1.37
N GLU A 148 -1.60 23.43 -0.87
CA GLU A 148 -1.15 23.79 0.47
C GLU A 148 -1.99 23.15 1.57
N THR A 149 -3.31 23.19 1.41
CA THR A 149 -4.29 22.66 2.38
C THR A 149 -4.96 21.40 1.87
N ALA A 150 -5.47 20.57 2.78
CA ALA A 150 -6.22 19.36 2.42
C ALA A 150 -7.45 19.68 1.57
N ARG A 151 -8.20 20.75 1.93
CA ARG A 151 -9.38 21.19 1.18
C ARG A 151 -9.03 21.63 -0.24
N ARG A 152 -7.94 22.39 -0.44
CA ARG A 152 -7.46 22.80 -1.78
C ARG A 152 -7.00 21.61 -2.62
N ARG A 153 -6.35 20.60 -2.01
CA ARG A 153 -5.98 19.35 -2.69
C ARG A 153 -7.19 18.56 -3.20
N LEU A 154 -8.33 18.67 -2.53
CA LEU A 154 -9.60 18.06 -2.95
C LEU A 154 -10.46 18.98 -3.85
N GLY A 155 -9.89 20.05 -4.40
CA GLY A 155 -10.55 20.96 -5.33
C GLY A 155 -11.47 22.02 -4.68
N GLY A 156 -11.49 22.12 -3.36
CA GLY A 156 -12.20 23.19 -2.64
C GLY A 156 -11.32 24.42 -2.38
N GLU A 157 -11.87 25.39 -1.68
CA GLU A 157 -11.14 26.60 -1.27
C GLU A 157 -11.21 26.78 0.25
N ASN A 158 -10.07 27.15 0.84
CA ASN A 158 -9.94 27.63 2.22
C ASN A 158 -8.56 28.28 2.41
N GLU A 159 -8.36 28.94 3.54
CA GLU A 159 -7.02 29.37 3.98
C GLU A 159 -6.36 28.33 4.89
N PRO A 160 -5.01 28.29 4.97
CA PRO A 160 -4.31 27.52 5.96
C PRO A 160 -4.71 27.93 7.37
N ALA A 161 -4.98 26.95 8.24
CA ALA A 161 -5.26 27.22 9.65
C ALA A 161 -4.06 27.83 10.39
N VAL A 162 -2.85 27.54 9.91
CA VAL A 162 -1.59 28.15 10.33
C VAL A 162 -0.73 28.43 9.10
N PRO A 163 0.10 29.49 9.11
CA PRO A 163 1.02 29.76 8.00
C PRO A 163 1.88 28.54 7.70
N SER A 164 1.95 28.17 6.42
CA SER A 164 2.87 27.12 6.00
C SER A 164 4.31 27.61 6.12
N PRO A 165 5.26 26.74 6.55
CA PRO A 165 6.67 27.07 6.48
C PRO A 165 7.07 27.40 5.03
N PRO A 166 8.00 28.34 4.82
CA PRO A 166 8.58 28.58 3.50
C PRO A 166 9.23 27.29 2.98
N GLN A 167 9.06 27.01 1.69
CA GLN A 167 9.64 25.87 0.99
C GLN A 167 10.79 26.29 0.10
#